data_AF-A0AAU9VNY8-F1
#
_entry.id   AF-A0AAU9VNY8-F1
#
_cell.length_a   1.000
_cell.length_b   1.000
_cell.length_c   1.000
_cell.angle_alpha   90.00
_cell.angle_beta   90.00
_cell.angle_gamma   90.00
#
_symmetry.space_group_name_H-M   'P 1'
#
loop_
_entity.id
_entity.type
_entity.pdbx_description
1 polymer ?
#
loop_
_entity_poly.entity_id
_entity_poly.type
_entity_poly.pdbx_seq_one_letter_code
_entity_poly.pdbx_strand_id
1 'polypeptide(L)'
;MNESLVHFFISCRYTKDFWAEVIKWFDNQGVKIKHLSEKDIMFGILRCEDELLINHILIIAKQYLHSCRQNKSLPSIKVLNLKIKTIHQLETMIAKSNNRLKAHNMKWDKYKNY
;
A
#
# COMPACT_ATOMS: atom_id res chain seq x y z
N MET A 1 13.78 -19.77 13.69
CA MET A 1 12.63 -19.81 12.75
C MET A 1 13.16 -19.35 11.40
N ASN A 2 13.13 -20.19 10.36
CA ASN A 2 13.54 -19.73 9.01
C ASN A 2 12.50 -18.74 8.50
N GLU A 3 12.96 -17.55 8.13
CA GLU A 3 12.11 -16.52 7.54
C GLU A 3 11.79 -16.90 6.09
N SER A 4 10.54 -17.26 5.83
CA SER A 4 10.01 -17.42 4.46
C SER A 4 9.25 -16.16 4.04
N LEU A 5 9.03 -15.97 2.74
CA LEU A 5 8.20 -14.88 2.23
C LEU A 5 6.78 -14.90 2.81
N VAL A 6 6.21 -16.10 2.99
CA VAL A 6 4.91 -16.27 3.62
C VAL A 6 4.96 -15.87 5.09
N HIS A 7 6.01 -16.25 5.83
CA HIS A 7 6.16 -15.79 7.20
C HIS A 7 6.28 -14.27 7.27
N PHE A 8 7.13 -13.71 6.42
CA PHE A 8 7.45 -12.30 6.42
C PHE A 8 6.25 -11.42 6.06
N PHE A 9 5.56 -11.71 4.97
CA PHE A 9 4.47 -10.89 4.45
C PHE A 9 3.08 -11.27 4.99
N ILE A 10 2.90 -12.47 5.55
CA ILE A 10 1.57 -12.98 5.91
C ILE A 10 1.48 -13.36 7.39
N SER A 11 2.33 -14.27 7.87
CA SER A 11 2.07 -14.95 9.14
C SER A 11 2.72 -14.31 10.37
N CYS A 12 3.73 -13.46 10.20
CA CYS A 12 4.34 -12.67 11.26
C CYS A 12 3.30 -11.79 11.97
N ARG A 13 3.30 -11.79 13.32
CA ARG A 13 2.35 -11.01 14.13
C ARG A 13 2.34 -9.53 13.77
N TYR A 14 3.52 -8.91 13.69
CA TYR A 14 3.65 -7.48 13.34
C TYR A 14 3.11 -7.17 11.95
N THR A 15 3.30 -8.10 11.01
CA THR A 15 2.79 -7.95 9.64
C THR A 15 1.26 -8.10 9.59
N LYS A 16 0.68 -9.04 10.36
CA LYS A 16 -0.79 -9.17 10.47
C LYS A 16 -1.44 -7.92 11.05
N ASP A 17 -0.89 -7.41 12.15
CA ASP A 17 -1.39 -6.20 12.80
C ASP A 17 -1.29 -5.01 11.83
N PHE A 18 -0.18 -4.90 11.09
CA PHE A 18 0.02 -3.88 10.08
C PHE A 18 -0.98 -3.98 8.91
N TRP A 19 -1.27 -5.17 8.38
CA TRP A 19 -2.27 -5.32 7.32
C TRP A 19 -3.67 -4.92 7.78
N ALA A 20 -4.01 -5.15 9.05
CA ALA A 20 -5.27 -4.66 9.62
C ALA A 20 -5.32 -3.13 9.66
N GLU A 21 -4.19 -2.46 9.97
CA GLU A 21 -4.10 -0.99 9.86
C GLU A 21 -4.20 -0.50 8.41
N VAL A 22 -3.60 -1.22 7.45
CA VAL A 22 -3.69 -0.89 6.02
C VAL A 22 -5.14 -0.98 5.53
N ILE A 23 -5.89 -2.01 5.94
CA ILE A 23 -7.32 -2.14 5.59
C ILE A 23 -8.12 -0.95 6.15
N LYS A 24 -7.89 -0.56 7.41
CA LYS A 24 -8.52 0.63 8.00
C LYS A 24 -8.14 1.91 7.27
N TRP A 25 -6.87 2.01 6.83
CA TRP A 25 -6.40 3.15 6.06
C TRP A 25 -7.14 3.26 4.72
N PHE A 26 -7.35 2.14 4.00
CA PHE A 26 -8.17 2.13 2.77
C PHE A 26 -9.61 2.56 3.03
N ASP A 27 -10.23 2.08 4.11
CA ASP A 27 -11.59 2.48 4.48
C ASP A 27 -11.70 3.99 4.71
N ASN A 28 -10.69 4.60 5.37
CA ASN A 28 -10.62 6.06 5.53
C ASN A 28 -10.47 6.82 4.21
N GLN A 29 -9.88 6.21 3.18
CA GLN A 29 -9.85 6.76 1.81
C GLN A 29 -11.21 6.65 1.10
N GLY A 30 -12.13 5.83 1.62
CA GLY A 30 -13.37 5.46 0.94
C GLY A 30 -13.22 4.25 0.02
N VAL A 31 -12.11 3.51 0.13
CA VAL A 31 -11.84 2.28 -0.61
C VAL A 31 -12.24 1.09 0.26
N LYS A 32 -13.38 0.46 -0.05
CA LYS A 32 -13.92 -0.64 0.77
C LYS A 32 -13.24 -1.97 0.47
N ILE A 33 -12.27 -2.33 1.30
CA ILE A 33 -11.64 -3.66 1.29
C ILE A 33 -12.10 -4.44 2.52
N LYS A 34 -13.00 -5.41 2.34
CA LYS A 34 -13.49 -6.23 3.46
C LYS A 34 -12.39 -7.15 4.03
N HIS A 35 -11.54 -7.67 3.17
CA HIS A 35 -10.49 -8.62 3.51
C HIS A 35 -9.39 -8.58 2.46
N LEU A 36 -8.14 -8.74 2.90
CA LEU A 36 -6.99 -9.03 2.04
C LEU A 36 -6.59 -10.48 2.27
N SER A 37 -6.84 -11.34 1.29
CA SER A 37 -6.37 -12.73 1.34
C SER A 37 -4.85 -12.79 1.21
N GLU A 38 -4.26 -13.94 1.53
CA GLU A 38 -2.83 -14.15 1.34
C GLU A 38 -2.42 -13.97 -0.13
N LYS A 39 -3.30 -14.38 -1.07
CA LYS A 39 -3.09 -14.18 -2.50
C LYS A 39 -3.10 -12.71 -2.87
N ASP A 40 -4.03 -11.93 -2.32
CA ASP A 40 -4.12 -10.48 -2.56
C ASP A 40 -2.87 -9.77 -2.06
N ILE A 41 -2.39 -10.12 -0.87
CA ILE A 41 -1.16 -9.53 -0.31
C ILE A 41 0.05 -9.88 -1.19
N MET A 42 0.18 -11.14 -1.60
CA MET A 42 1.34 -11.60 -2.37
C MET A 42 1.34 -11.04 -3.80
N PHE A 43 0.20 -11.12 -4.49
CA PHE A 43 0.10 -10.91 -5.94
C PHE A 43 -0.70 -9.67 -6.35
N GLY A 44 -1.47 -9.07 -5.44
CA GLY A 44 -2.40 -7.99 -5.73
C GLY A 44 -3.84 -8.48 -5.92
N ILE A 45 -4.77 -7.53 -5.94
CA ILE A 45 -6.18 -7.74 -6.24
C ILE A 45 -6.39 -7.55 -7.74
N LEU A 46 -7.24 -8.37 -8.36
CA LEU A 46 -7.66 -8.19 -9.75
C LEU A 46 -9.16 -7.84 -9.81
N ARG A 47 -9.56 -7.09 -10.83
CA ARG A 47 -10.97 -6.82 -11.19
C ARG A 47 -11.75 -6.09 -10.10
N CYS A 48 -11.16 -5.06 -9.50
CA CYS A 48 -11.88 -4.11 -8.65
C CYS A 48 -11.76 -2.68 -9.20
N GLU A 49 -12.70 -1.80 -8.84
CA GLU A 49 -12.74 -0.42 -9.33
C GLU A 49 -11.43 0.33 -9.07
N ASP A 50 -10.86 0.15 -7.87
CA ASP A 50 -9.66 0.85 -7.42
C ASP A 50 -8.37 0.01 -7.57
N GLU A 51 -8.38 -0.98 -8.46
CA GLU A 51 -7.31 -1.98 -8.60
C GLU A 51 -5.92 -1.34 -8.71
N LEU A 52 -5.80 -0.30 -9.55
CA LEU A 52 -4.52 0.39 -9.76
C LEU A 52 -4.01 1.09 -8.50
N LEU A 53 -4.91 1.71 -7.73
CA LEU A 53 -4.54 2.36 -6.47
C LEU A 53 -4.17 1.31 -5.44
N ILE A 54 -5.05 0.32 -5.22
CA ILE A 54 -4.88 -0.72 -4.21
C ILE A 54 -3.57 -1.46 -4.44
N ASN A 55 -3.32 -1.95 -5.64
CA ASN A 55 -2.11 -2.70 -5.95
C ASN A 55 -0.85 -1.85 -5.79
N HIS A 56 -0.92 -0.56 -6.13
CA HIS A 56 0.19 0.34 -5.91
C HIS A 56 0.49 0.52 -4.40
N ILE A 57 -0.53 0.73 -3.58
CA ILE A 57 -0.39 0.81 -2.12
C ILE A 57 0.14 -0.51 -1.53
N LEU A 58 -0.33 -1.67 -2.01
CA LEU A 58 0.19 -2.98 -1.58
C LEU A 58 1.69 -3.15 -1.88
N ILE A 59 2.16 -2.68 -3.04
CA ILE A 59 3.59 -2.68 -3.38
C ILE A 59 4.37 -1.78 -2.43
N ILE A 60 3.89 -0.57 -2.16
CA ILE A 60 4.53 0.39 -1.25
C ILE A 60 4.60 -0.19 0.17
N ALA A 61 3.50 -0.81 0.65
CA ALA A 61 3.42 -1.44 1.94
C ALA A 61 4.41 -2.61 2.08
N LYS A 62 4.53 -3.47 1.06
CA LYS A 62 5.51 -4.57 1.04
C LYS A 62 6.96 -4.05 1.05
N GLN A 63 7.26 -3.03 0.25
CA GLN A 63 8.58 -2.39 0.27
C GLN A 63 8.90 -1.77 1.65
N TYR A 64 7.89 -1.15 2.27
CA TYR A 64 8.04 -0.58 3.61
C TYR A 64 8.29 -1.64 4.68
N LEU A 65 7.52 -2.75 4.68
CA LEU A 65 7.76 -3.89 5.57
C LEU A 65 9.19 -4.41 5.43
N HIS A 66 9.68 -4.56 4.19
CA HIS A 66 11.06 -4.99 3.92
C HIS A 66 12.09 -4.02 4.53
N SER A 67 11.88 -2.72 4.37
CA SER A 67 12.74 -1.70 4.99
C SER A 67 12.69 -1.75 6.53
N CYS A 68 11.52 -1.94 7.12
CA CYS A 68 11.37 -2.13 8.57
C CYS A 68 12.19 -3.33 9.07
N ARG A 69 12.13 -4.45 8.35
CA ARG A 69 12.91 -5.66 8.68
C ARG A 69 14.40 -5.40 8.67
N GLN A 70 14.91 -4.77 7.60
CA GLN A 70 16.33 -4.43 7.47
C GLN A 70 16.80 -3.49 8.60
N ASN A 71 15.95 -2.53 8.96
CA ASN A 71 16.25 -1.53 9.99
C ASN A 71 15.89 -1.98 11.41
N LYS A 72 15.42 -3.23 11.59
CA LYS A 72 14.94 -3.79 12.87
C LYS A 72 13.90 -2.87 13.56
N SER A 73 13.05 -2.21 12.78
CA SER A 73 11.99 -1.33 13.26
C SER A 73 10.61 -1.95 13.05
N LEU A 74 9.64 -1.53 13.86
CA LEU A 74 8.26 -1.95 13.71
C LEU A 74 7.55 -1.11 12.63
N PRO A 75 6.69 -1.72 11.81
CA PRO A 75 5.91 -0.98 10.84
C PRO A 75 4.87 -0.10 11.52
N SER A 76 4.61 1.08 10.95
CA SER A 76 3.63 2.04 11.42
C SER A 76 2.84 2.63 10.26
N ILE A 77 1.51 2.67 10.40
CA ILE A 77 0.63 3.29 9.40
C ILE A 77 0.97 4.76 9.12
N LYS A 78 1.48 5.50 10.12
CA LYS A 78 1.89 6.90 9.95
C LYS A 78 3.06 7.02 8.97
N VAL A 79 4.05 6.14 9.08
CA VAL A 79 5.22 6.13 8.19
C VAL A 79 4.82 5.66 6.79
N LEU A 80 3.92 4.69 6.70
CA LEU A 80 3.34 4.29 5.41
C LEU A 80 2.65 5.48 4.72
N ASN A 81 1.81 6.24 5.44
CA ASN A 81 1.10 7.40 4.89
C ASN A 81 2.08 8.46 4.36
N LEU A 82 3.17 8.75 5.10
CA LEU A 82 4.23 9.64 4.62
C LEU A 82 4.87 9.13 3.32
N LYS A 83 5.15 7.83 3.22
CA LYS A 83 5.70 7.24 1.98
C LYS A 83 4.73 7.34 0.81
N ILE A 84 3.44 7.06 1.04
CA ILE A 84 2.38 7.21 0.03
C ILE A 84 2.31 8.65 -0.45
N LYS A 85 2.32 9.62 0.47
CA LYS A 85 2.32 11.05 0.14
C LYS A 85 3.50 11.46 -0.74
N THR A 86 4.71 11.03 -0.40
CA THR A 86 5.90 11.29 -1.21
C THR A 86 5.79 10.68 -2.60
N ILE A 87 5.32 9.42 -2.69
CA ILE A 87 5.14 8.74 -3.98
C ILE A 87 4.06 9.41 -4.83
N HIS A 88 2.94 9.79 -4.23
CA HIS A 88 1.89 10.54 -4.92
C HIS A 88 2.44 11.84 -5.50
N GLN A 89 3.18 12.63 -4.72
CA GLN A 89 3.81 13.87 -5.19
C GLN A 89 4.79 13.64 -6.36
N LEU A 90 5.65 12.61 -6.25
CA LEU A 90 6.58 12.22 -7.31
C LEU A 90 5.83 11.81 -8.58
N GLU A 91 4.80 10.97 -8.45
CA GLU A 91 3.99 10.50 -9.57
C GLU A 91 3.22 11.66 -10.22
N THR A 92 2.73 12.64 -9.44
CA THR A 92 2.12 13.86 -9.96
C THR A 92 3.11 14.66 -10.81
N MET A 93 4.35 14.84 -10.34
CA MET A 93 5.39 15.56 -11.11
C MET A 93 5.71 14.84 -12.43
N ILE A 94 5.85 13.52 -12.39
CA ILE A 94 6.06 12.69 -13.58
C ILE A 94 4.85 12.76 -14.53
N ALA A 95 3.62 12.74 -13.99
CA ALA A 95 2.41 12.82 -14.81
C ALA A 95 2.27 14.20 -15.49
N LYS A 96 2.66 15.28 -14.83
CA LYS A 96 2.70 16.63 -15.41
C LYS A 96 3.72 16.72 -16.54
N SER A 97 4.93 16.22 -16.35
CA SER A 97 5.97 16.26 -17.38
C SER A 97 5.64 15.41 -18.61
N ASN A 98 4.84 14.35 -18.44
CA ASN A 98 4.45 13.44 -19.52
C ASN A 98 3.03 13.67 -20.07
N ASN A 99 2.36 14.76 -19.68
CA ASN A 99 0.95 15.05 -20.06
C ASN A 99 -0.02 13.88 -19.76
N ARG A 100 0.17 13.17 -18.64
CA ARG A 100 -0.66 12.04 -18.17
C ARG A 100 -1.47 12.36 -16.91
N LEU A 101 -1.66 13.65 -16.60
CA LEU A 101 -2.31 14.09 -15.36
C LEU A 101 -3.74 13.55 -15.19
N LYS A 102 -4.51 13.43 -16.28
CA LYS A 102 -5.87 12.86 -16.24
C LYS A 102 -5.87 11.41 -15.71
N ALA A 103 -5.00 10.56 -16.24
CA ALA A 103 -4.90 9.16 -15.81
C ALA A 103 -4.38 9.05 -14.36
N HIS A 104 -3.43 9.90 -13.99
CA HIS A 104 -2.96 10.01 -12.61
C HIS A 104 -4.10 10.37 -11.65
N ASN A 105 -4.87 11.42 -11.95
CA ASN A 105 -5.99 11.85 -11.12
C ASN A 105 -7.09 10.78 -11.01
N MET A 106 -7.35 10.02 -12.09
CA MET A 106 -8.30 8.88 -12.05
C MET A 106 -7.82 7.78 -11.11
N LYS A 107 -6.52 7.46 -11.10
CA LYS A 107 -5.96 6.45 -10.19
C LYS A 107 -5.98 6.90 -8.72
N TRP A 108 -5.72 8.17 -8.48
CA TRP A 108 -5.56 8.73 -7.12
C TRP A 108 -6.81 9.45 -6.61
N ASP A 109 -7.96 9.28 -7.27
CA ASP A 109 -9.20 10.02 -7.00
C ASP A 109 -9.71 9.85 -5.55
N LYS A 110 -9.58 8.64 -5.00
CA LYS A 110 -9.99 8.31 -3.63
C LYS A 110 -8.91 8.63 -2.59
N TYR A 111 -7.69 8.99 -2.99
CA TYR A 111 -6.64 9.33 -2.04
C TYR A 111 -6.87 10.72 -1.42
N LYS A 112 -7.21 10.72 -0.14
CA LYS A 112 -7.38 11.89 0.71
C LYS A 112 -6.10 12.10 1.50
N ASN A 113 -5.38 13.17 1.18
CA ASN A 113 -4.13 13.57 1.82
C ASN A 113 -4.39 14.09 3.26
N TYR A 114 -4.63 13.17 4.20
CA TYR A 114 -4.69 13.44 5.65
C TYR A 114 -3.29 13.44 6.25
#